data_AF-A0A2V9VS11-F1
#
_entry.id   AF-A0A2V9VS11-F1
#
_cell.length_a   1.000
_cell.length_b   1.000
_cell.length_c   1.000
_cell.angle_alpha   90.00
_cell.angle_beta   90.00
_cell.angle_gamma   90.00
#
_symmetry.space_group_name_H-M   'P 1'
#
loop_
_entity.id
_entity.type
_entity.pdbx_description
1 polymer ?
#
loop_
_entity_poly.entity_id
_entity_poly.type
_entity_poly.pdbx_seq_one_letter_code
_entity_poly.pdbx_strand_id
1 'polypeptide(L)'
;MYQPEEFHERTGNPNSAAAFRPLIFVVEDEEDIARLISHNLQAAGFEVQSFVSGASVLSEAVREMPALFLLDVMLPGTDGFELCRHIRQTPALLATPIIFLTAKTGEADRVKGLELGGDDYITKPFSPRELVARIRSVLRGLGQGPSPGEVLRLGELEIDVSSMTVQMQGRNVLTTVREFRLLEYLAAHRGRVL
;
A
#
# COMPACT_ATOMS: atom_id res chain seq x y z
N MET A 1 -63.42 8.82 12.87
CA MET A 1 -63.28 7.82 11.80
C MET A 1 -61.83 7.91 11.33
N TYR A 2 -61.06 6.85 11.58
CA TYR A 2 -59.62 6.74 11.32
C TYR A 2 -59.46 5.99 10.00
N GLN A 3 -58.73 6.53 9.01
CA GLN A 3 -57.49 5.92 8.49
C GLN A 3 -56.82 6.80 7.40
N PRO A 4 -55.47 6.75 7.29
CA PRO A 4 -54.60 7.54 6.40
C PRO A 4 -54.02 6.71 5.24
N GLU A 5 -53.56 7.33 4.15
CA GLU A 5 -52.48 6.87 3.21
C GLU A 5 -51.98 8.15 2.47
N GLU A 6 -50.71 8.43 2.12
CA GLU A 6 -49.56 7.59 1.78
C GLU A 6 -48.23 8.26 2.20
N PHE A 7 -47.28 7.40 2.57
CA PHE A 7 -45.86 7.65 2.73
C PHE A 7 -45.15 7.53 1.37
N HIS A 8 -44.23 8.45 1.03
CA HIS A 8 -42.86 8.21 0.53
C HIS A 8 -42.31 9.42 -0.25
N GLU A 9 -41.77 10.41 0.46
CA GLU A 9 -40.67 11.21 -0.09
C GLU A 9 -39.37 10.57 0.40
N ARG A 10 -38.77 9.75 -0.48
CA ARG A 10 -37.39 9.28 -0.33
C ARG A 10 -36.48 10.50 -0.37
N THR A 11 -35.95 10.83 0.79
CA THR A 11 -34.82 11.73 1.01
C THR A 11 -33.68 11.39 0.05
N GLY A 12 -33.23 12.39 -0.70
CA GLY A 12 -31.98 12.32 -1.44
C GLY A 12 -30.83 12.05 -0.47
N ASN A 13 -30.07 10.99 -0.71
CA ASN A 13 -28.92 10.63 0.10
C ASN A 13 -27.72 11.54 -0.26
N PRO A 14 -27.18 12.35 0.66
CA PRO A 14 -26.04 13.23 0.41
C PRO A 14 -24.71 12.49 0.63
N ASN A 15 -24.56 11.28 0.08
CA ASN A 15 -23.33 10.51 0.23
C ASN A 15 -22.68 10.21 -1.13
N SER A 16 -22.11 11.25 -1.72
CA SER A 16 -21.01 11.12 -2.68
C SER A 16 -19.75 11.66 -2.02
N ALA A 17 -19.31 11.02 -0.93
CA ALA A 17 -17.90 11.09 -0.56
C ALA A 17 -17.11 10.60 -1.78
N ALA A 18 -16.23 11.44 -2.32
CA ALA A 18 -15.35 11.05 -3.41
C ALA A 18 -14.69 9.71 -3.03
N ALA A 19 -14.92 8.67 -3.82
CA ALA A 19 -14.39 7.35 -3.53
C ALA A 19 -12.86 7.45 -3.42
N PHE A 20 -12.31 7.16 -2.24
CA PHE A 20 -10.86 7.19 -2.01
C PHE A 20 -10.18 6.26 -3.02
N ARG A 21 -9.32 6.83 -3.87
CA ARG A 21 -8.52 6.08 -4.84
C ARG A 21 -7.10 5.98 -4.31
N PRO A 22 -6.59 4.78 -4.01
CA PRO A 22 -5.23 4.63 -3.52
C PRO A 22 -4.23 5.14 -4.56
N LEU A 23 -3.32 6.01 -4.13
CA LEU A 23 -2.24 6.55 -4.96
C LEU A 23 -1.11 5.54 -5.09
N ILE A 24 -0.69 5.25 -6.32
CA ILE A 24 0.41 4.36 -6.66
C ILE A 24 1.54 5.19 -7.27
N PHE A 25 2.73 5.08 -6.69
CA PHE A 25 3.93 5.65 -7.28
C PHE A 25 4.58 4.63 -8.20
N VAL A 26 4.72 4.97 -9.48
CA VAL A 26 5.37 4.11 -10.49
C VAL A 26 6.72 4.71 -10.82
N VAL A 27 7.80 3.94 -10.67
CA VAL A 27 9.16 4.39 -11.00
C VAL A 27 9.68 3.48 -12.11
N GLU A 28 9.70 4.02 -13.33
CA GLU A 28 9.94 3.30 -14.59
C GLU A 28 10.49 4.32 -15.60
N ASP A 29 11.66 4.05 -16.17
CA ASP A 29 12.32 4.96 -17.12
C ASP A 29 11.83 4.79 -18.56
N GLU A 30 11.31 3.62 -18.91
CA GLU A 30 10.69 3.39 -20.21
C GLU A 30 9.30 4.04 -20.27
N GLU A 31 9.19 5.23 -20.88
CA GLU A 31 7.95 6.02 -20.91
C GLU A 31 6.73 5.23 -21.42
N ASP A 32 6.90 4.37 -22.43
CA ASP A 32 5.80 3.58 -22.99
C ASP A 32 5.30 2.52 -21.99
N ILE A 33 6.20 1.93 -21.21
CA ILE A 33 5.85 1.00 -20.12
C ILE A 33 5.15 1.77 -19.00
N ALA A 34 5.69 2.92 -18.58
CA ALA A 34 5.10 3.76 -17.53
C ALA A 34 3.68 4.22 -17.91
N ARG A 35 3.45 4.62 -19.17
CA ARG A 35 2.13 5.00 -19.70
C ARG A 35 1.18 3.82 -19.72
N LEU A 36 1.64 2.65 -20.18
CA LEU A 36 0.82 1.42 -20.20
C LEU A 36 0.38 1.04 -18.79
N ILE A 37 1.31 1.04 -17.83
CA ILE A 37 1.02 0.78 -16.41
C ILE A 37 0.00 1.79 -15.90
N SER A 38 0.29 3.08 -16.05
CA SER A 38 -0.56 4.17 -15.54
C SER A 38 -1.98 4.07 -16.05
N HIS A 39 -2.18 3.89 -17.35
CA HIS A 39 -3.49 3.75 -17.96
C HIS A 39 -4.28 2.56 -17.37
N ASN A 40 -3.63 1.40 -17.21
CA ASN A 40 -4.29 0.21 -16.68
C ASN A 40 -4.63 0.33 -15.18
N LEU A 41 -3.76 0.97 -14.39
CA LEU A 41 -4.02 1.22 -12.97
C LEU A 41 -5.13 2.25 -12.76
N GLN A 42 -5.14 3.33 -13.54
CA GLN A 42 -6.21 4.32 -13.51
C GLN A 42 -7.56 3.71 -13.89
N ALA A 43 -7.60 2.90 -14.95
CA ALA A 43 -8.80 2.15 -15.34
C ALA A 43 -9.25 1.15 -14.25
N ALA A 44 -8.32 0.67 -13.41
CA ALA A 44 -8.60 -0.22 -12.29
C ALA A 44 -9.03 0.50 -10.99
N GLY A 45 -9.13 1.84 -11.01
CA GLY A 45 -9.62 2.66 -9.90
C GLY A 45 -8.53 3.24 -8.99
N PHE A 46 -7.27 3.23 -9.41
CA PHE A 46 -6.15 3.82 -8.66
C PHE A 46 -5.83 5.23 -9.14
N GLU A 47 -5.23 6.04 -8.27
CA GLU A 47 -4.48 7.22 -8.67
C GLU A 47 -3.03 6.83 -8.95
N VAL A 48 -2.39 7.50 -9.91
CA VAL A 48 -1.03 7.13 -10.33
C VAL A 48 -0.19 8.37 -10.53
N GLN A 49 1.00 8.35 -9.94
CA GLN A 49 2.06 9.31 -10.22
C GLN A 49 3.30 8.54 -10.71
N SER A 50 3.78 8.89 -11.90
CA SER A 50 4.91 8.21 -12.55
C SER A 50 6.18 9.05 -12.46
N PHE A 51 7.31 8.35 -12.32
CA PHE A 51 8.64 8.92 -12.21
C PHE A 51 9.59 8.17 -13.14
N VAL A 52 10.35 8.92 -13.94
CA VAL A 52 11.38 8.35 -14.83
C VAL A 52 12.75 8.18 -14.15
N SER A 53 12.89 8.67 -12.91
CA SER A 53 14.11 8.51 -12.11
C SER A 53 13.82 8.63 -10.61
N GLY A 54 14.74 8.14 -9.78
CA GLY A 54 14.59 8.12 -8.32
C GLY A 54 14.76 9.48 -7.60
N ALA A 55 15.25 10.53 -8.28
CA ALA A 55 15.72 11.75 -7.62
C ALA A 55 14.63 12.53 -6.85
N SER A 56 13.40 12.58 -7.36
CA SER A 56 12.27 13.26 -6.71
C SER A 56 11.37 12.33 -5.89
N VAL A 57 11.43 11.02 -6.14
CA VAL A 57 10.49 10.00 -5.61
C VAL A 57 10.32 10.10 -4.10
N LEU A 58 11.42 10.13 -3.34
CA LEU A 58 11.38 10.16 -1.87
C LEU A 58 10.70 11.43 -1.34
N SER A 59 11.04 12.58 -1.93
CA SER A 59 10.50 13.86 -1.47
C SER A 59 9.02 14.03 -1.79
N GLU A 60 8.57 13.55 -2.96
CA GLU A 60 7.15 13.48 -3.28
C GLU A 60 6.43 12.46 -2.41
N ALA A 61 7.04 11.29 -2.17
CA ALA A 61 6.38 10.23 -1.42
C ALA A 61 6.11 10.63 0.03
N VAL A 62 7.00 11.38 0.66
CA VAL A 62 6.76 11.91 2.01
C VAL A 62 5.63 12.94 2.03
N ARG A 63 5.39 13.65 0.92
CA ARG A 63 4.30 14.63 0.81
C ARG A 63 2.96 13.97 0.52
N GLU A 64 2.94 13.11 -0.49
CA GLU A 64 1.72 12.53 -1.05
C GLU A 64 1.32 11.20 -0.38
N MET A 65 2.24 10.57 0.36
CA MET A 65 2.03 9.33 1.11
C MET A 65 1.37 8.23 0.24
N PRO A 66 2.06 7.72 -0.79
CA PRO A 66 1.48 6.73 -1.69
C PRO A 66 1.09 5.46 -0.92
N ALA A 67 0.04 4.81 -1.39
CA ALA A 67 -0.41 3.53 -0.87
C ALA A 67 0.51 2.37 -1.28
N LEU A 68 1.29 2.52 -2.37
CA LEU A 68 2.22 1.51 -2.86
C LEU A 68 3.25 2.12 -3.82
N PHE A 69 4.47 1.57 -3.80
CA PHE A 69 5.49 1.80 -4.83
C PHE A 69 5.56 0.63 -5.79
N LEU A 70 5.58 0.92 -7.08
CA LEU A 70 5.90 -0.01 -8.15
C LEU A 70 7.24 0.42 -8.75
N LEU A 71 8.31 -0.31 -8.44
CA LEU A 71 9.69 0.09 -8.76
C LEU A 71 10.28 -0.83 -9.82
N ASP A 72 10.73 -0.29 -10.95
CA ASP A 72 11.67 -1.04 -11.78
C ASP A 72 13.01 -1.21 -11.03
N VAL A 73 13.54 -2.43 -11.07
CA VAL A 73 14.88 -2.75 -10.59
C VAL A 73 15.94 -2.07 -11.45
N MET A 74 15.75 -2.01 -12.77
CA MET A 74 16.79 -1.64 -13.73
C MET A 74 16.70 -0.16 -14.16
N LEU A 75 16.56 0.75 -13.19
CA LEU A 75 16.52 2.19 -13.47
C LEU A 75 17.91 2.77 -13.83
N PRO A 76 18.00 3.69 -14.81
CA PRO A 76 19.24 4.35 -15.17
C PRO A 76 19.69 5.31 -14.05
N GLY A 77 20.94 5.15 -13.61
CA GLY A 77 21.58 6.03 -12.62
C GLY A 77 21.23 5.78 -11.15
N THR A 78 20.20 4.99 -10.84
CA THR A 78 19.90 4.53 -9.46
C THR A 78 19.31 3.14 -9.54
N ASP A 79 19.88 2.15 -8.87
CA ASP A 79 19.30 0.80 -8.81
C ASP A 79 17.96 0.86 -8.03
N GLY A 80 16.89 0.24 -8.55
CA GLY A 80 15.60 0.18 -7.84
C GLY A 80 15.71 -0.39 -6.43
N PHE A 81 16.71 -1.25 -6.19
CA PHE A 81 17.06 -1.74 -4.85
C PHE A 81 17.63 -0.65 -3.94
N GLU A 82 18.43 0.28 -4.47
CA GLU A 82 18.94 1.42 -3.70
C GLU A 82 17.82 2.39 -3.35
N LEU A 83 16.88 2.62 -4.26
CA LEU A 83 15.67 3.41 -3.97
C LEU A 83 14.83 2.73 -2.87
N CYS A 84 14.62 1.42 -2.96
CA CYS A 84 13.96 0.65 -1.90
C CYS A 84 14.67 0.81 -0.55
N ARG A 85 16.00 0.71 -0.51
CA ARG A 85 16.80 0.93 0.71
C ARG A 85 16.54 2.32 1.31
N HIS A 86 16.50 3.36 0.49
CA HIS A 86 16.20 4.71 0.97
C HIS A 86 14.75 4.86 1.46
N ILE A 87 13.78 4.25 0.77
CA ILE A 87 12.38 4.21 1.23
C ILE A 87 12.31 3.55 2.61
N ARG A 88 12.98 2.42 2.81
CA ARG A 88 13.04 1.69 4.09
C ARG A 88 13.89 2.38 5.17
N GLN A 89 14.70 3.38 4.81
CA GLN A 89 15.38 4.25 5.77
C GLN A 89 14.56 5.49 6.14
N THR A 90 13.45 5.75 5.44
CA THR A 90 12.58 6.90 5.66
C THR A 90 11.42 6.50 6.57
N PRO A 91 11.35 7.00 7.83
CA PRO A 91 10.36 6.53 8.80
C PRO A 91 8.90 6.63 8.32
N ALA A 92 8.56 7.72 7.63
CA ALA A 92 7.20 7.94 7.10
C ALA A 92 6.79 6.92 6.02
N LEU A 93 7.75 6.34 5.29
CA LEU A 93 7.50 5.44 4.16
C LEU A 93 7.84 3.99 4.49
N LEU A 94 8.32 3.72 5.71
CA LEU A 94 8.83 2.43 6.12
C LEU A 94 7.81 1.29 5.92
N ALA A 95 6.54 1.63 6.05
CA ALA A 95 5.43 0.71 5.92
C ALA A 95 4.77 0.68 4.55
N THR A 96 5.11 1.61 3.65
CA THR A 96 4.51 1.64 2.33
C THR A 96 4.98 0.42 1.55
N PRO A 97 4.08 -0.41 1.01
CA PRO A 97 4.46 -1.62 0.30
C PRO A 97 5.23 -1.28 -0.98
N ILE A 98 6.15 -2.15 -1.36
CA ILE A 98 6.97 -2.05 -2.56
C ILE A 98 6.78 -3.33 -3.38
N ILE A 99 6.38 -3.17 -4.65
CA ILE A 99 6.41 -4.22 -5.66
C ILE A 99 7.52 -3.90 -6.65
N PHE A 100 8.41 -4.86 -6.89
CA PHE A 100 9.44 -4.72 -7.90
C PHE A 100 8.96 -5.18 -9.28
N LEU A 101 9.24 -4.40 -10.33
CA LEU A 101 9.23 -4.84 -11.71
C LEU A 101 10.65 -5.25 -12.10
N THR A 102 10.81 -6.41 -12.74
CA THR A 102 12.16 -6.89 -13.08
C THR A 102 12.19 -7.71 -14.37
N ALA A 103 13.18 -7.46 -15.22
CA ALA A 103 13.50 -8.37 -16.33
C ALA A 103 14.33 -9.58 -15.85
N LYS A 104 14.86 -9.55 -14.62
CA LYS A 104 15.65 -10.63 -14.05
C LYS A 104 14.75 -11.68 -13.42
N THR A 105 14.79 -12.88 -13.98
CA THR A 105 13.99 -14.03 -13.53
C THR A 105 14.73 -14.95 -12.56
N GLY A 106 15.99 -14.64 -12.24
CA GLY A 106 16.84 -15.46 -11.36
C GLY A 106 16.33 -15.47 -9.92
N GLU A 107 16.40 -16.63 -9.28
CA GLU A 107 16.01 -16.82 -7.87
C GLU A 107 16.76 -15.87 -6.93
N ALA A 108 18.06 -15.65 -7.18
CA ALA A 108 18.91 -14.77 -6.38
C ALA A 108 18.41 -13.30 -6.37
N ASP A 109 17.92 -12.79 -7.51
CA ASP A 109 17.42 -11.41 -7.60
C ASP A 109 16.08 -11.25 -6.87
N ARG A 110 15.24 -12.29 -6.88
CA ARG A 110 13.96 -12.31 -6.13
C ARG A 110 14.18 -12.39 -4.63
N VAL A 111 15.10 -13.25 -4.18
CA VAL A 111 15.48 -13.35 -2.76
C VAL A 111 16.04 -12.03 -2.27
N LYS A 112 16.94 -11.40 -3.02
CA LYS A 112 17.50 -10.09 -2.68
C LYS A 112 16.42 -9.01 -2.53
N GLY A 113 15.44 -8.96 -3.44
CA GLY A 113 14.32 -8.01 -3.35
C GLY A 113 13.48 -8.19 -2.08
N LEU A 114 13.19 -9.44 -1.70
CA LEU A 114 12.46 -9.75 -0.47
C LEU A 114 13.27 -9.41 0.79
N GLU A 115 14.57 -9.72 0.81
CA GLU A 115 15.47 -9.39 1.94
C GLU A 115 15.60 -7.88 2.18
N LEU A 116 15.57 -7.09 1.10
CA LEU A 116 15.58 -5.62 1.16
C LEU A 116 14.24 -5.01 1.57
N GLY A 117 13.21 -5.85 1.74
CA GLY A 117 11.89 -5.45 2.21
C GLY A 117 10.88 -5.15 1.10
N GLY A 118 11.04 -5.74 -0.09
CA GLY A 118 9.96 -5.80 -1.08
C GLY A 118 8.86 -6.77 -0.64
N ASP A 119 7.62 -6.42 -0.98
CA ASP A 119 6.41 -7.16 -0.60
C ASP A 119 5.97 -8.14 -1.71
N ASP A 120 6.29 -7.84 -2.97
CA ASP A 120 6.11 -8.75 -4.13
C ASP A 120 7.09 -8.38 -5.26
N TYR A 121 7.16 -9.24 -6.28
CA TYR A 121 7.89 -9.00 -7.53
C TYR A 121 7.05 -9.42 -8.74
N ILE A 122 7.24 -8.73 -9.85
CA ILE A 122 6.58 -8.99 -11.13
C ILE A 122 7.66 -9.03 -12.21
N THR A 123 7.72 -10.15 -12.92
CA THR A 123 8.67 -10.31 -14.02
C THR A 123 8.16 -9.64 -15.29
N LYS A 124 9.01 -8.90 -15.99
CA LYS A 124 8.77 -8.42 -17.37
C LYS A 124 9.05 -9.59 -18.36
N PRO A 125 8.20 -9.82 -19.39
CA PRO A 125 6.94 -9.13 -19.66
C PRO A 125 5.81 -9.60 -18.73
N PHE A 126 4.93 -8.67 -18.33
CA PHE A 126 3.77 -8.95 -17.49
C PHE A 126 2.46 -8.65 -18.23
N SER A 127 1.37 -9.29 -17.79
CA SER A 127 0.03 -8.89 -18.25
C SER A 127 -0.52 -7.76 -17.39
N PRO A 128 -1.26 -6.79 -17.94
CA PRO A 128 -1.90 -5.74 -17.14
C PRO A 128 -2.84 -6.29 -16.06
N ARG A 129 -3.51 -7.41 -16.34
CA ARG A 129 -4.38 -8.10 -15.39
C ARG A 129 -3.61 -8.65 -14.19
N GLU A 130 -2.45 -9.24 -14.43
CA GLU A 130 -1.57 -9.74 -13.37
C GLU A 130 -1.09 -8.58 -12.48
N LEU A 131 -0.60 -7.51 -13.08
CA LEU A 131 -0.14 -6.32 -12.37
C LEU A 131 -1.22 -5.77 -11.42
N VAL A 132 -2.43 -5.55 -11.95
CA VAL A 132 -3.56 -5.06 -11.15
C VAL A 132 -3.94 -6.05 -10.05
N ALA A 133 -3.95 -7.36 -10.34
CA ALA A 133 -4.30 -8.38 -9.36
C ALA A 133 -3.31 -8.43 -8.18
N ARG A 134 -2.00 -8.32 -8.46
CA ARG A 134 -0.94 -8.31 -7.44
C ARG A 134 -0.99 -7.06 -6.58
N ILE A 135 -1.12 -5.88 -7.20
CA ILE A 135 -1.29 -4.61 -6.47
C ILE A 135 -2.50 -4.69 -5.55
N ARG A 136 -3.65 -5.16 -6.05
CA ARG A 136 -4.84 -5.37 -5.20
C ARG A 136 -4.60 -6.38 -4.08
N SER A 137 -3.81 -7.43 -4.33
CA SER A 137 -3.50 -8.43 -3.32
C SER A 137 -2.66 -7.85 -2.18
N VAL A 138 -1.59 -7.12 -2.53
CA VAL A 138 -0.72 -6.42 -1.56
C VAL A 138 -1.52 -5.38 -0.77
N LEU A 139 -2.30 -4.54 -1.46
CA LEU A 139 -3.14 -3.54 -0.81
C LEU A 139 -4.27 -4.16 0.03
N ARG A 140 -4.80 -5.34 -0.32
CA ARG A 140 -5.80 -6.05 0.50
C ARG A 140 -5.19 -6.69 1.74
N GLY A 141 -3.93 -7.14 1.67
CA GLY A 141 -3.16 -7.54 2.85
C GLY A 141 -3.05 -6.39 3.87
N LEU A 142 -3.06 -5.14 3.38
CA LEU A 142 -3.14 -3.92 4.20
C LEU A 142 -4.59 -3.55 4.57
N GLY A 143 -5.56 -3.82 3.70
CA GLY A 143 -6.97 -3.42 3.82
C GLY A 143 -7.90 -4.37 4.58
N GLN A 144 -7.41 -5.51 5.09
CA GLN A 144 -8.04 -6.15 6.27
C GLN A 144 -7.48 -5.59 7.58
N GLY A 145 -6.59 -4.61 7.50
CA GLY A 145 -6.20 -3.78 8.62
C GLY A 145 -7.30 -2.78 9.01
N PRO A 146 -7.22 -2.27 10.24
CA PRO A 146 -8.17 -1.30 10.79
C PRO A 146 -8.33 -0.07 9.89
N SER A 147 -9.55 0.47 9.87
CA SER A 147 -9.87 1.74 9.22
C SER A 147 -8.99 2.86 9.76
N PRO A 148 -8.71 3.94 9.00
CA PRO A 148 -7.99 5.10 9.52
C PRO A 148 -8.67 5.63 10.80
N GLY A 149 -7.95 5.58 11.93
CA GLY A 149 -8.45 5.95 13.26
C GLY A 149 -8.99 4.80 14.12
N GLU A 150 -8.89 3.56 13.67
CA GLU A 150 -9.31 2.38 14.44
C GLU A 150 -8.18 1.87 15.34
N VAL A 151 -8.50 1.74 16.63
CA VAL A 151 -7.65 1.15 17.65
C VAL A 151 -7.98 -0.34 17.74
N LEU A 152 -7.03 -1.21 17.36
CA LEU A 152 -7.19 -2.66 17.51
C LEU A 152 -7.03 -3.04 18.97
N ARG A 153 -8.01 -3.73 19.54
CA ARG A 153 -8.00 -4.17 20.94
C ARG A 153 -7.97 -5.70 21.02
N LEU A 154 -6.90 -6.26 21.57
CA LEU A 154 -6.75 -7.69 21.85
C LEU A 154 -6.43 -7.92 23.32
N GLY A 155 -7.47 -8.10 24.13
CA GLY A 155 -7.31 -8.24 25.57
C GLY A 155 -6.72 -6.96 26.16
N GLU A 156 -5.51 -7.05 26.69
CA GLU A 156 -4.79 -5.91 27.27
C GLU A 156 -3.92 -5.14 26.27
N LEU A 157 -3.81 -5.63 25.03
CA LEU A 157 -3.08 -5.00 23.94
C LEU A 157 -3.98 -4.01 23.20
N GLU A 158 -3.53 -2.78 23.06
CA GLU A 158 -4.14 -1.76 22.19
C GLU A 158 -3.13 -1.32 21.14
N ILE A 159 -3.54 -1.30 19.87
CA ILE A 159 -2.71 -0.82 18.75
C ILE A 159 -3.47 0.31 18.07
N ASP A 160 -2.96 1.53 18.19
CA ASP A 160 -3.46 2.67 17.45
C ASP A 160 -2.68 2.79 16.13
N VAL A 161 -3.35 2.42 15.04
CA VAL A 161 -2.76 2.43 13.70
C VAL A 161 -2.55 3.84 13.16
N SER A 162 -3.33 4.82 13.60
CA SER A 162 -3.19 6.21 13.17
C SER A 162 -1.94 6.86 13.76
N SER A 163 -1.64 6.58 15.03
CA SER A 163 -0.47 7.12 15.72
C SER A 163 0.74 6.18 15.73
N MET A 164 0.60 4.98 15.17
CA MET A 164 1.58 3.89 15.24
C MET A 164 2.05 3.61 16.69
N THR A 165 1.12 3.61 17.64
CA THR A 165 1.43 3.34 19.05
C THR A 165 0.86 2.01 19.50
N VAL A 166 1.59 1.35 20.40
CA VAL A 166 1.18 0.10 21.04
C VAL A 166 1.13 0.32 22.54
N GLN A 167 0.04 -0.09 23.16
CA GLN A 167 -0.10 -0.11 24.62
C GLN A 167 -0.38 -1.52 25.11
N MET A 168 0.21 -1.86 26.25
CA MET A 168 -0.12 -3.07 27.01
C MET A 168 -0.54 -2.64 28.41
N GLN A 169 -1.75 -3.02 28.84
CA GLN A 169 -2.32 -2.62 30.12
C GLN A 169 -2.30 -1.08 30.32
N GLY A 170 -2.58 -0.32 29.24
CA GLY A 170 -2.57 1.14 29.25
C GLY A 170 -1.20 1.81 29.33
N ARG A 171 -0.10 1.05 29.21
CA ARG A 171 1.28 1.58 29.15
C ARG A 171 1.83 1.48 27.73
N ASN A 172 2.42 2.55 27.23
CA ASN A 172 3.09 2.55 25.93
C ASN A 172 4.24 1.53 25.92
N VAL A 173 4.25 0.68 24.89
CA VAL A 173 5.30 -0.26 24.58
C VAL A 173 6.10 0.33 23.42
N LEU A 174 7.41 0.48 23.62
CA LEU A 174 8.30 0.87 22.53
C LEU A 174 8.42 -0.31 21.56
N THR A 175 8.04 -0.10 20.32
CA THR A 175 8.17 -1.10 19.25
C THR A 175 8.99 -0.54 18.11
N THR A 176 9.80 -1.38 17.48
CA THR A 176 10.29 -1.09 16.14
C THR A 176 9.12 -1.12 15.16
N VAL A 177 9.27 -0.52 13.98
CA VAL A 177 8.20 -0.54 12.98
C VAL A 177 7.91 -1.95 12.45
N ARG A 178 8.90 -2.83 12.40
CA ARG A 178 8.69 -4.24 12.02
C ARG A 178 7.82 -4.97 13.05
N GLU A 179 8.10 -4.77 14.35
CA GLU A 179 7.30 -5.36 15.42
C GLU A 179 5.89 -4.79 15.43
N PHE A 180 5.75 -3.47 15.26
CA PHE A 180 4.44 -2.82 15.12
C PHE A 180 3.62 -3.47 14.00
N ARG A 181 4.21 -3.63 12.81
CA ARG A 181 3.54 -4.21 11.64
C ARG A 181 3.18 -5.67 11.85
N LEU A 182 4.06 -6.45 12.49
CA LEU A 182 3.73 -7.82 12.85
C LEU A 182 2.54 -7.85 13.81
N LEU A 183 2.54 -7.02 14.85
CA LEU A 183 1.45 -6.94 15.82
C LEU A 183 0.14 -6.49 15.18
N GLU A 184 0.17 -5.44 14.36
CA GLU A 184 -0.98 -4.94 13.59
C GLU A 184 -1.53 -6.05 12.68
N TYR A 185 -0.65 -6.72 11.93
CA TYR A 185 -1.04 -7.78 11.00
C TYR A 185 -1.66 -8.98 11.73
N LEU A 186 -1.05 -9.44 12.82
CA LEU A 186 -1.59 -10.50 13.67
C LEU A 186 -2.92 -10.10 14.30
N ALA A 187 -3.04 -8.85 14.76
CA ALA A 187 -4.24 -8.30 15.37
C ALA A 187 -5.41 -8.22 14.37
N ALA A 188 -5.13 -7.75 13.15
CA ALA A 188 -6.09 -7.65 12.06
C ALA A 188 -6.59 -9.03 11.57
N HIS A 189 -5.76 -10.08 11.69
CA HIS A 189 -6.06 -11.43 11.20
C HIS A 189 -6.36 -12.45 12.31
N ARG A 190 -6.85 -11.97 13.47
CA ARG A 190 -7.10 -12.80 14.66
C ARG A 190 -7.88 -14.08 14.33
N GLY A 191 -7.35 -15.22 14.79
CA GLY A 191 -8.03 -16.53 14.68
C GLY A 191 -7.79 -17.27 13.37
N ARG A 192 -6.93 -16.75 12.49
CA ARG A 192 -6.44 -17.48 11.30
C ARG A 192 -5.03 -18.02 11.57
N VAL A 193 -4.74 -19.21 11.08
CA VAL A 193 -3.36 -19.73 10.99
C VAL A 193 -2.69 -19.01 9.82
N LEU A 194 -1.52 -18.46 10.05
CA LEU A 194 -0.72 -17.70 9.09
C LEU A 194 0.46 -18.53 8.59
#